data_AF-A0A7X3HD43-F1
#
_entry.id   AF-A0A7X3HD43-F1
#
_cell.length_a   1.000
_cell.length_b   1.000
_cell.length_c   1.000
_cell.angle_alpha   90.00
_cell.angle_beta   90.00
_cell.angle_gamma   90.00
#
_symmetry.space_group_name_H-M   'P 1'
#
loop_
_entity.id
_entity.type
_entity.pdbx_description
1 polymer ?
#
loop_
_entity_poly.entity_id
_entity_poly.type
_entity_poly.pdbx_seq_one_letter_code
_entity_poly.pdbx_strand_id
1 'polypeptide(L)'
;MVATLTALGRSAPDLSRGFRYCELGCGQGLGSLLLAAANPAGEFVAVDFNPRHIAHGRDLATRAGLGNLRFVEAAFDGLVGQDLGEGFDFIVLHGVYSWVSPANRAAIRSFIQQRLRPGGVAYLGYMTEPGLSAFRAAQRFIWQHARQAPGTPAQRLRSAFAALRGWQAAGAGYFVEHPDVARRLDAGEPEDLAQLAHELLCEHWEPLPVAQVMGEFAAIGLDYAGSAVPLENIDALSVPGACLPLLEALQTTEARETAKDLARNQSQRRDLYQRAGQALAPAAHRQALLEGCWAALPGAPTRGGLRFDTRIGPVEGEASLFSPLLQALAEGPQGFAELARRPALAPQLGQLNRALQMLAWAGHAHPLTPGPVAVEAGQRLNRLLAEGALAGAGYRHLVAPSLGASIPVTAQQMALARVLLELPGLRGGLLRETGLALLRREGWQVQVDDAQLNQFEHAVLPVWRQLGVVP
;
A
#
# COMPACT_ATOMS: atom_id res chain seq x y z
N MET A 1 -4.46 7.92 0.90
CA MET A 1 -4.19 8.98 1.90
C MET A 1 -5.28 10.03 1.90
N VAL A 2 -5.42 10.85 0.85
CA VAL A 2 -6.45 11.91 0.76
C VAL A 2 -7.85 11.38 1.04
N ALA A 3 -8.30 10.34 0.33
CA ALA A 3 -9.63 9.77 0.54
C ALA A 3 -9.86 9.22 1.96
N THR A 4 -8.82 8.69 2.60
CA THR A 4 -8.88 8.22 3.99
C THR A 4 -9.05 9.40 4.95
N LEU A 5 -8.28 10.48 4.78
CA LEU A 5 -8.42 11.69 5.57
C LEU A 5 -9.80 12.33 5.39
N THR A 6 -10.28 12.44 4.15
CA THR A 6 -11.63 12.93 3.85
C THR A 6 -12.68 12.06 4.55
N ALA A 7 -12.56 10.73 4.49
CA ALA A 7 -13.49 9.81 5.15
C ALA A 7 -13.48 9.94 6.69
N LEU A 8 -12.36 10.37 7.28
CA LEU A 8 -12.19 10.66 8.70
C LEU A 8 -12.62 12.09 9.07
N GLY A 9 -13.12 12.88 8.11
CA GLY A 9 -13.50 14.27 8.33
C GLY A 9 -12.32 15.18 8.62
N ARG A 10 -11.14 14.90 8.06
CA ARG A 10 -9.95 15.76 8.17
C ARG A 10 -9.67 16.48 6.85
N SER A 11 -9.15 17.70 6.94
CA SER A 11 -8.65 18.41 5.77
C SER A 11 -7.52 17.60 5.12
N ALA A 12 -7.51 17.49 3.79
CA ALA A 12 -6.47 16.80 3.04
C ALA A 12 -5.83 17.74 2.01
N PRO A 13 -4.56 17.51 1.61
CA PRO A 13 -3.97 18.27 0.51
C PRO A 13 -4.76 18.10 -0.79
N ASP A 14 -4.94 19.21 -1.51
CA ASP A 14 -5.68 19.25 -2.77
C ASP A 14 -4.79 18.83 -3.94
N LEU A 15 -5.09 17.66 -4.52
CA LEU A 15 -4.30 17.09 -5.61
C LEU A 15 -4.45 17.86 -6.92
N SER A 16 -5.51 18.68 -7.07
CA SER A 16 -5.80 19.42 -8.31
C SER A 16 -4.95 20.68 -8.49
N ARG A 17 -4.37 21.22 -7.40
CA ARG A 17 -3.59 22.47 -7.41
C ARG A 17 -2.08 22.26 -7.55
N GLY A 18 -1.67 21.03 -7.87
CA GLY A 18 -0.29 20.59 -7.78
C GLY A 18 0.13 20.34 -6.34
N PHE A 19 1.00 19.36 -6.13
CA PHE A 19 1.46 18.94 -4.81
C PHE A 19 2.89 18.43 -4.88
N ARG A 20 3.60 18.46 -3.75
CA ARG A 20 4.96 17.92 -3.63
C ARG A 20 4.95 16.68 -2.75
N TYR A 21 5.54 15.60 -3.25
CA TYR A 21 5.60 14.30 -2.61
C TYR A 21 7.06 13.87 -2.42
N CYS A 22 7.40 13.39 -1.23
CA CYS A 22 8.71 12.81 -0.94
C CYS A 22 8.56 11.36 -0.47
N GLU A 23 9.26 10.42 -1.10
CA GLU A 23 9.43 9.05 -0.61
C GLU A 23 10.81 8.89 0.00
N LEU A 24 10.85 8.56 1.28
CA LEU A 24 12.08 8.28 2.04
C LEU A 24 12.36 6.78 2.04
N GLY A 25 13.59 6.39 1.67
CA GLY A 25 13.95 4.98 1.48
C GLY A 25 13.16 4.34 0.34
N CYS A 26 13.18 4.97 -0.84
CA CYS A 26 12.36 4.57 -1.99
C CYS A 26 12.79 3.24 -2.62
N GLY A 27 13.91 2.64 -2.20
CA GLY A 27 14.50 1.49 -2.87
C GLY A 27 14.71 1.81 -4.35
N GLN A 28 14.40 0.84 -5.21
CA GLN A 28 14.45 1.00 -6.67
C GLN A 28 13.46 2.05 -7.24
N GLY A 29 12.58 2.63 -6.41
CA GLY A 29 11.74 3.77 -6.78
C GLY A 29 10.43 3.42 -7.47
N LEU A 30 10.01 2.14 -7.49
CA LEU A 30 8.80 1.70 -8.19
C LEU A 30 7.54 2.47 -7.73
N GLY A 31 7.39 2.70 -6.42
CA GLY A 31 6.27 3.47 -5.86
C GLY A 31 6.22 4.89 -6.42
N SER A 32 7.32 5.64 -6.28
CA SER A 32 7.47 6.97 -6.86
C SER A 32 7.30 7.03 -8.39
N LEU A 33 7.81 6.05 -9.14
CA LEU A 33 7.61 5.96 -10.60
C LEU A 33 6.13 5.83 -10.96
N LEU A 34 5.42 4.91 -10.30
CA LEU A 34 4.00 4.66 -10.53
C LEU A 34 3.15 5.90 -10.21
N LEU A 35 3.41 6.53 -9.06
CA LEU A 35 2.68 7.72 -8.63
C LEU A 35 2.98 8.95 -9.50
N ALA A 36 4.24 9.17 -9.88
CA ALA A 36 4.62 10.28 -10.75
C ALA A 36 4.00 10.18 -12.14
N ALA A 37 3.96 8.96 -12.70
CA ALA A 37 3.32 8.69 -13.98
C ALA A 37 1.79 8.83 -13.94
N ALA A 38 1.15 8.53 -12.80
CA ALA A 38 -0.29 8.69 -12.61
C ALA A 38 -0.71 10.13 -12.30
N ASN A 39 0.21 10.97 -11.79
CA ASN A 39 -0.10 12.31 -11.30
C ASN A 39 0.86 13.36 -11.91
N PRO A 40 0.66 13.77 -13.17
CA PRO A 40 1.56 14.70 -13.86
C PRO A 40 1.61 16.10 -13.22
N ALA A 41 0.58 16.50 -12.46
CA ALA A 41 0.54 17.76 -11.74
C ALA A 41 1.35 17.75 -10.43
N GLY A 42 1.75 16.57 -9.94
CA GLY A 42 2.55 16.43 -8.73
C GLY A 42 4.05 16.46 -9.03
N GLU A 43 4.84 16.99 -8.11
CA GLU A 43 6.30 16.89 -8.10
C GLU A 43 6.74 15.82 -7.10
N PHE A 44 7.63 14.94 -7.51
CA PHE A 44 8.05 13.78 -6.74
C PHE A 44 9.54 13.82 -6.47
N VAL A 45 9.92 13.53 -5.22
CA VAL A 45 11.31 13.33 -4.80
C VAL A 45 11.43 11.96 -4.16
N ALA A 46 12.25 11.10 -4.74
CA ALA A 46 12.50 9.75 -4.25
C ALA A 46 13.94 9.66 -3.70
N VAL A 47 14.08 9.29 -2.44
CA VAL A 47 15.35 9.31 -1.71
C VAL A 47 15.74 7.90 -1.30
N ASP A 48 16.97 7.49 -1.59
CA ASP A 48 17.56 6.26 -1.09
C ASP A 48 19.08 6.43 -0.93
N PHE A 49 19.71 5.70 -0.02
CA PHE A 49 21.16 5.76 0.18
C PHE A 49 21.93 4.87 -0.81
N ASN A 50 21.26 3.92 -1.47
CA ASN A 50 21.90 2.96 -2.35
C ASN A 50 22.02 3.52 -3.78
N PRO A 51 23.25 3.77 -4.30
CA PRO A 51 23.44 4.33 -5.63
C PRO A 51 22.87 3.45 -6.75
N ARG A 52 22.82 2.11 -6.57
CA ARG A 52 22.26 1.20 -7.58
C ARG A 52 20.75 1.35 -7.69
N HIS A 53 20.07 1.53 -6.55
CA HIS A 53 18.64 1.79 -6.52
C HIS A 53 18.30 3.10 -7.22
N ILE A 54 19.06 4.16 -6.92
CA ILE A 54 18.91 5.48 -7.54
C ILE A 54 19.18 5.43 -9.05
N ALA A 55 20.24 4.73 -9.49
CA ALA A 55 20.55 4.56 -10.90
C ALA A 55 19.42 3.84 -11.65
N HIS A 56 18.88 2.76 -11.07
CA HIS A 56 17.75 2.03 -11.64
C HIS A 56 16.51 2.93 -11.80
N GLY A 57 16.13 3.65 -10.74
CA GLY A 57 14.98 4.56 -10.77
C GLY A 57 15.13 5.67 -11.81
N ARG A 58 16.33 6.27 -11.93
CA ARG A 58 16.65 7.29 -12.93
C ARG A 58 16.55 6.78 -14.36
N ASP A 59 17.03 5.56 -14.64
CA ASP A 59 16.91 4.94 -15.97
C ASP A 59 15.44 4.80 -16.38
N LEU A 60 14.62 4.20 -15.51
CA LEU A 60 13.20 4.01 -15.78
C LEU A 60 12.45 5.34 -15.94
N ALA A 61 12.71 6.32 -15.07
CA ALA A 61 12.10 7.65 -15.18
C ALA A 61 12.45 8.33 -16.52
N THR A 62 13.72 8.23 -16.94
CA THR A 62 14.19 8.79 -18.22
C THR A 62 13.50 8.11 -19.39
N ARG A 63 13.48 6.77 -19.42
CA ARG A 63 12.84 5.99 -20.50
C ARG A 63 11.32 6.19 -20.57
N ALA A 64 10.67 6.40 -19.42
CA ALA A 64 9.25 6.71 -19.35
C ALA A 64 8.93 8.19 -19.67
N GLY A 65 9.95 9.06 -19.68
CA GLY A 65 9.80 10.50 -19.88
C GLY A 65 9.12 11.20 -18.71
N LEU A 66 9.45 10.83 -17.47
CA LEU A 66 8.89 11.41 -16.25
C LEU A 66 9.74 12.61 -15.81
N GLY A 67 9.34 13.82 -16.24
CA GLY A 67 10.00 15.07 -15.88
C GLY A 67 9.66 15.59 -14.47
N ASN A 68 8.63 15.02 -13.84
CA ASN A 68 8.13 15.43 -12.53
C ASN A 68 8.67 14.57 -11.36
N LEU A 69 9.65 13.69 -11.61
CA LEU A 69 10.25 12.81 -10.61
C LEU A 69 11.76 13.00 -10.53
N ARG A 70 12.26 13.35 -9.33
CA ARG A 70 13.69 13.48 -9.03
C ARG A 70 14.14 12.40 -8.06
N PHE A 71 15.17 11.67 -8.44
CA PHE A 71 15.87 10.72 -7.56
C PHE A 71 17.09 11.37 -6.88
N VAL A 72 17.20 11.19 -5.56
CA VAL A 72 18.26 11.75 -4.73
C VAL A 72 18.96 10.64 -3.96
N GLU A 73 20.27 10.53 -4.15
CA GLU A 73 21.12 9.64 -3.36
C GLU A 73 21.50 10.32 -2.06
N ALA A 74 20.96 9.87 -0.94
CA ALA A 74 21.28 10.42 0.38
C ALA A 74 20.92 9.45 1.51
N ALA A 75 21.75 9.44 2.55
CA ALA A 75 21.43 8.84 3.84
C ALA A 75 20.58 9.80 4.69
N PHE A 76 19.84 9.25 5.67
CA PHE A 76 18.87 10.03 6.46
C PHE A 76 19.52 11.16 7.28
N ASP A 77 20.71 10.94 7.83
CA ASP A 77 21.48 11.91 8.62
C ASP A 77 21.98 13.12 7.82
N GLY A 78 22.13 12.99 6.50
CA GLY A 78 22.50 14.07 5.59
C GLY A 78 21.33 14.78 4.90
N LEU A 79 20.09 14.31 5.06
CA LEU A 79 18.97 14.78 4.23
C LEU A 79 18.56 16.24 4.45
N VAL A 80 18.66 16.72 5.69
CA VAL A 80 18.27 18.09 6.03
C VAL A 80 19.12 19.12 5.27
N GLY A 81 20.39 18.81 5.03
CA GLY A 81 21.31 19.69 4.28
C GLY A 81 21.13 19.67 2.77
N GLN A 82 20.28 18.78 2.22
CA GLN A 82 20.05 18.69 0.79
C GLN A 82 19.09 19.77 0.30
N ASP A 83 19.43 20.40 -0.82
CA ASP A 83 18.50 21.27 -1.53
C ASP A 83 17.42 20.45 -2.25
N LEU A 84 16.23 20.49 -1.66
CA LEU A 84 15.02 19.86 -2.20
C LEU A 84 13.84 20.84 -2.28
N GLY A 85 14.10 22.16 -2.23
CA GLY A 85 13.06 23.20 -2.29
C GLY A 85 12.15 23.32 -1.05
N GLU A 86 11.05 24.06 -1.21
CA GLU A 86 10.20 24.69 -0.17
C GLU A 86 9.26 23.74 0.63
N GLY A 87 9.62 22.46 0.77
CA GLY A 87 8.88 21.46 1.56
C GLY A 87 7.81 20.67 0.79
N PHE A 88 7.17 19.70 1.45
CA PHE A 88 6.32 18.67 0.86
C PHE A 88 4.92 18.64 1.48
N ASP A 89 3.93 18.35 0.64
CA ASP A 89 2.54 18.09 1.05
C ASP A 89 2.37 16.64 1.53
N PHE A 90 3.21 15.74 1.00
CA PHE A 90 3.29 14.35 1.44
C PHE A 90 4.73 13.93 1.70
N ILE A 91 5.00 13.34 2.85
CA ILE A 91 6.25 12.61 3.11
C ILE A 91 5.89 11.17 3.46
N VAL A 92 6.40 10.22 2.69
CA VAL A 92 6.07 8.79 2.82
C VAL A 92 7.31 8.01 3.22
N LEU A 93 7.17 7.22 4.27
CA LEU A 93 8.17 6.27 4.72
C LEU A 93 7.50 4.90 4.85
N HIS A 94 7.72 4.01 3.88
CA HIS A 94 7.13 2.68 3.87
C HIS A 94 8.19 1.61 4.08
N GLY A 95 8.12 0.87 5.20
CA GLY A 95 8.98 -0.31 5.41
C GLY A 95 10.43 0.01 5.80
N VAL A 96 10.65 1.14 6.47
CA VAL A 96 12.01 1.58 6.89
C VAL A 96 12.10 1.83 8.39
N TYR A 97 11.09 2.43 9.01
CA TYR A 97 11.19 2.99 10.36
C TYR A 97 11.59 1.97 11.44
N SER A 98 11.10 0.73 11.33
CA SER A 98 11.42 -0.39 12.23
C SER A 98 12.72 -1.13 11.92
N TRP A 99 13.47 -0.72 10.90
CA TRP A 99 14.71 -1.38 10.47
C TRP A 99 15.96 -0.49 10.67
N VAL A 100 15.75 0.77 11.08
CA VAL A 100 16.82 1.75 11.20
C VAL A 100 17.14 2.07 12.66
N SER A 101 18.38 2.51 12.90
CA SER A 101 18.87 2.89 14.23
C SER A 101 18.04 4.04 14.84
N PRO A 102 18.03 4.20 16.18
CA PRO A 102 17.41 5.35 16.83
C PRO A 102 17.90 6.71 16.29
N ALA A 103 19.18 6.80 15.92
CA ALA A 103 19.75 8.01 15.31
C ALA A 103 19.14 8.31 13.93
N ASN A 104 18.97 7.29 13.08
CA ASN A 104 18.29 7.44 11.79
C ASN A 104 16.80 7.76 11.96
N ARG A 105 16.10 7.17 12.94
CA ARG A 105 14.72 7.56 13.26
C ARG A 105 14.63 9.03 13.68
N ALA A 106 15.58 9.52 14.47
CA ALA A 106 15.67 10.94 14.84
C ALA A 106 15.95 11.84 13.62
N ALA A 107 16.84 11.44 12.71
CA ALA A 107 17.13 12.17 11.49
C ALA A 107 15.89 12.25 10.56
N ILE A 108 15.16 11.14 10.40
CA ILE A 108 13.89 11.08 9.67
C ILE A 108 12.88 12.05 10.28
N ARG A 109 12.68 12.03 11.60
CA ARG A 109 11.76 12.95 12.28
C ARG A 109 12.17 14.40 12.11
N SER A 110 13.47 14.71 12.19
CA SER A 110 14.00 16.06 11.95
C SER A 110 13.71 16.54 10.53
N PHE A 111 13.89 15.67 9.53
CA PHE A 111 13.53 15.96 8.14
C PHE A 111 12.03 16.23 7.99
N ILE A 112 11.16 15.36 8.53
CA ILE A 112 9.71 15.56 8.51
C ILE A 112 9.33 16.87 9.21
N GLN A 113 9.97 17.17 10.34
CA GLN A 113 9.73 18.39 11.09
C GLN A 113 9.97 19.65 10.25
N GLN A 114 11.07 19.67 9.50
CA GLN A 114 11.51 20.83 8.74
C GLN A 114 10.89 20.93 7.35
N ARG A 115 10.54 19.79 6.74
CA ARG A 115 10.13 19.73 5.33
C ARG A 115 8.66 19.45 5.11
N LEU A 116 7.90 18.99 6.11
CA LEU A 116 6.46 18.81 5.95
C LEU A 116 5.74 20.16 6.04
N ARG A 117 5.02 20.55 4.98
CA ARG A 117 4.23 21.79 4.93
C ARG A 117 3.08 21.78 5.93
N PRO A 118 2.58 22.95 6.37
CA PRO A 118 1.31 23.03 7.08
C PRO A 118 0.18 22.35 6.29
N GLY A 119 -0.65 21.55 6.96
CA GLY A 119 -1.67 20.71 6.33
C GLY A 119 -1.13 19.44 5.65
N GLY A 120 0.18 19.32 5.49
CA GLY A 120 0.86 18.18 4.89
C GLY A 120 0.77 16.91 5.75
N VAL A 121 0.91 15.77 5.08
CA VAL A 121 0.70 14.44 5.63
C VAL A 121 1.99 13.63 5.61
N ALA A 122 2.40 13.11 6.77
CA ALA A 122 3.41 12.07 6.87
C ALA A 122 2.74 10.70 6.92
N TYR A 123 3.11 9.81 6.00
CA TYR A 123 2.76 8.40 6.04
C TYR A 123 3.91 7.62 6.66
N LEU A 124 3.59 6.77 7.63
CA LEU A 124 4.57 5.94 8.34
C LEU A 124 4.14 4.47 8.38
N GLY A 125 4.85 3.62 7.63
CA GLY A 125 4.76 2.17 7.71
C GLY A 125 5.81 1.59 8.66
N TYR A 126 5.39 0.86 9.68
CA TYR A 126 6.28 0.27 10.69
C TYR A 126 5.72 -1.02 11.29
N MET A 127 6.60 -1.83 11.89
CA MET A 127 6.24 -3.02 12.66
C MET A 127 5.85 -2.60 14.07
N THR A 128 4.82 -3.23 14.65
CA THR A 128 4.32 -2.87 15.98
C THR A 128 4.24 -4.06 16.91
N GLU A 129 4.34 -3.77 18.20
CA GLU A 129 3.86 -4.64 19.27
C GLU A 129 2.33 -4.48 19.40
N PRO A 130 1.58 -5.48 19.88
CA PRO A 130 2.05 -6.76 20.44
C PRO A 130 2.29 -7.89 19.41
N GLY A 131 1.81 -7.76 18.17
CA GLY A 131 1.76 -8.86 17.19
C GLY A 131 3.09 -9.37 16.67
N LEU A 132 4.20 -8.75 17.07
CA LEU A 132 5.57 -9.19 16.81
C LEU A 132 6.42 -9.34 18.07
N SER A 133 5.85 -9.16 19.28
CA SER A 133 6.61 -9.20 20.53
C SER A 133 7.29 -10.55 20.74
N ALA A 134 6.57 -11.66 20.55
CA ALA A 134 7.16 -13.00 20.62
C ALA A 134 8.22 -13.20 19.53
N PHE A 135 7.87 -12.86 18.28
CA PHE A 135 8.77 -13.04 17.12
C PHE A 135 10.09 -12.27 17.24
N ARG A 136 10.14 -11.17 18.01
CA ARG A 136 11.38 -10.41 18.26
C ARG A 136 12.50 -11.29 18.82
N ALA A 137 12.19 -12.23 19.71
CA ALA A 137 13.19 -13.16 20.24
C ALA A 137 13.74 -14.10 19.15
N ALA A 138 12.85 -14.66 18.31
CA ALA A 138 13.26 -15.48 17.16
C ALA A 138 14.10 -14.67 16.15
N GLN A 139 13.70 -13.45 15.81
CA GLN A 139 14.49 -12.59 14.91
C GLN A 139 15.87 -12.28 15.49
N ARG A 140 15.98 -12.01 16.80
CA ARG A 140 17.27 -11.76 17.44
C ARG A 140 18.19 -12.97 17.35
N PHE A 141 17.66 -14.17 17.59
CA PHE A 141 18.40 -15.41 17.39
C PHE A 141 18.85 -15.58 15.94
N ILE A 142 17.94 -15.33 14.97
CA ILE A 142 18.24 -15.41 13.53
C ILE A 142 19.43 -14.51 13.19
N TRP A 143 19.37 -13.24 13.62
CA TRP A 143 20.41 -12.26 13.34
C TRP A 143 21.75 -12.66 13.99
N GLN A 144 21.75 -13.10 15.25
CA GLN A 144 22.96 -13.54 15.95
C GLN A 144 23.61 -14.75 15.27
N HIS A 145 22.81 -15.77 14.93
CA HIS A 145 23.27 -16.96 14.23
C HIS A 145 23.83 -16.61 12.85
N ALA A 146 23.09 -15.82 12.08
CA ALA A 146 23.47 -15.41 10.73
C ALA A 146 24.72 -14.52 10.70
N ARG A 147 25.09 -13.83 11.78
CA ARG A 147 26.36 -13.08 11.87
C ARG A 147 27.59 -13.97 11.95
N GLN A 148 27.43 -15.17 12.50
CA GLN A 148 28.52 -16.13 12.70
C GLN A 148 28.59 -17.15 11.57
N ALA A 149 27.51 -17.33 10.81
CA ALA A 149 27.45 -18.27 9.69
C ALA A 149 28.25 -17.77 8.47
N PRO A 150 28.95 -18.66 7.74
CA PRO A 150 29.59 -18.32 6.48
C PRO A 150 28.57 -18.23 5.32
N GLY A 151 28.98 -17.60 4.21
CA GLY A 151 28.23 -17.58 2.95
C GLY A 151 27.41 -16.32 2.71
N THR A 152 26.60 -16.37 1.66
CA THR A 152 25.71 -15.28 1.22
C THR A 152 24.59 -15.01 2.25
N PRO A 153 23.96 -13.81 2.26
CA PRO A 153 22.85 -13.52 3.17
C PRO A 153 21.74 -14.58 3.16
N ALA A 154 21.36 -15.07 1.98
CA ALA A 154 20.35 -16.13 1.83
C ALA A 154 20.80 -17.46 2.47
N GLN A 155 22.07 -17.86 2.31
CA GLN A 155 22.62 -19.06 2.94
C GLN A 155 22.66 -18.92 4.47
N ARG A 156 23.07 -17.75 4.98
CA ARG A 156 23.10 -17.48 6.43
C ARG A 156 21.70 -17.48 7.04
N LEU A 157 20.72 -16.90 6.36
CA LEU A 157 19.32 -16.95 6.78
C LEU A 157 18.78 -18.39 6.81
N ARG A 158 19.04 -19.18 5.76
CA ARG A 158 18.64 -20.59 5.70
C ARG A 158 19.24 -21.38 6.87
N SER A 159 20.53 -21.16 7.17
CA SER A 159 21.19 -21.78 8.32
C SER A 159 20.54 -21.38 9.64
N ALA A 160 20.19 -20.10 9.82
CA ALA A 160 19.52 -19.61 11.01
C ALA A 160 18.11 -20.19 11.20
N PHE A 161 17.32 -20.33 10.11
CA PHE A 161 16.03 -20.99 10.17
C PHE A 161 16.14 -22.48 10.48
N ALA A 162 17.11 -23.18 9.88
CA ALA A 162 17.37 -24.58 10.20
C ALA A 162 17.71 -24.76 11.70
N ALA A 163 18.51 -23.85 12.25
CA ALA A 163 18.83 -23.86 13.68
C ALA A 163 17.57 -23.65 14.55
N LEU A 164 16.72 -22.64 14.25
CA LEU A 164 15.45 -22.43 14.97
C LEU A 164 14.51 -23.63 14.86
N ARG A 165 14.38 -24.24 13.68
CA ARG A 165 13.57 -25.45 13.47
C ARG A 165 14.11 -26.62 14.30
N GLY A 166 15.43 -26.72 14.49
CA GLY A 166 16.04 -27.67 15.41
C GLY A 166 15.55 -27.50 16.84
N TRP A 167 15.49 -26.25 17.34
CA TRP A 167 14.94 -25.94 18.67
C TRP A 167 13.44 -26.21 18.76
N GLN A 168 12.68 -25.92 17.71
CA GLN A 168 11.25 -26.25 17.61
C GLN A 168 11.03 -27.77 17.70
N ALA A 169 11.77 -28.56 16.92
CA ALA A 169 11.68 -30.01 16.92
C ALA A 169 12.12 -30.65 18.25
N ALA A 170 13.05 -30.01 18.97
CA ALA A 170 13.48 -30.43 20.30
C ALA A 170 12.47 -30.08 21.42
N GLY A 171 11.35 -29.41 21.10
CA GLY A 171 10.32 -29.05 22.08
C GLY A 171 10.72 -27.88 22.98
N ALA A 172 11.53 -26.94 22.50
CA ALA A 172 11.94 -25.78 23.30
C ALA A 172 10.73 -24.97 23.80
N GLY A 173 10.74 -24.60 25.08
CA GLY A 173 9.60 -23.94 25.75
C GLY A 173 9.10 -22.66 25.07
N TYR A 174 9.99 -21.94 24.37
CA TYR A 174 9.61 -20.79 23.54
C TYR A 174 8.52 -21.11 22.50
N PHE A 175 8.60 -22.26 21.82
CA PHE A 175 7.60 -22.67 20.83
C PHE A 175 6.36 -23.32 21.44
N VAL A 176 6.46 -23.82 22.68
CA VAL A 176 5.32 -24.32 23.44
C VAL A 176 4.42 -23.15 23.85
N GLU A 177 5.00 -22.07 24.36
CA GLU A 177 4.27 -20.86 24.76
C GLU A 177 3.89 -19.95 23.58
N HIS A 178 4.59 -20.05 22.45
CA HIS A 178 4.35 -19.23 21.25
C HIS A 178 4.21 -20.08 19.97
N PRO A 179 3.14 -20.88 19.85
CA PRO A 179 2.92 -21.74 18.68
C PRO A 179 2.68 -20.95 17.40
N ASP A 180 2.31 -19.67 17.48
CA ASP A 180 2.22 -18.78 16.33
C ASP A 180 3.57 -18.47 15.69
N VAL A 181 4.66 -18.46 16.47
CA VAL A 181 6.01 -18.31 15.92
C VAL A 181 6.43 -19.56 15.15
N ALA A 182 6.12 -20.75 15.67
CA ALA A 182 6.33 -22.00 14.95
C ALA A 182 5.58 -21.99 13.60
N ARG A 183 4.28 -21.65 13.62
CA ARG A 183 3.49 -21.53 12.38
C ARG A 183 4.10 -20.54 11.38
N ARG A 184 4.67 -19.42 11.85
CA ARG A 184 5.35 -18.45 10.96
C ARG A 184 6.64 -19.02 10.35
N LEU A 185 7.39 -19.83 11.08
CA LEU A 185 8.59 -20.52 10.57
C LEU A 185 8.26 -21.65 9.59
N ASP A 186 7.14 -22.34 9.82
CA ASP A 186 6.65 -23.42 8.98
C ASP A 186 6.00 -22.89 7.69
N ALA A 187 5.35 -21.72 7.77
CA ALA A 187 4.71 -21.06 6.63
C ALA A 187 5.68 -20.54 5.55
N GLY A 188 6.99 -20.74 5.66
CA GLY A 188 7.90 -20.37 4.58
C GLY A 188 9.30 -20.98 4.65
N GLU A 189 9.71 -21.66 3.57
CA GLU A 189 10.91 -21.22 2.87
C GLU A 189 10.43 -20.26 1.78
N PRO A 190 10.68 -18.94 1.91
CA PRO A 190 10.24 -17.99 0.90
C PRO A 190 10.88 -18.33 -0.45
N GLU A 191 10.11 -18.19 -1.53
CA GLU A 191 10.64 -18.25 -2.90
C GLU A 191 11.77 -17.21 -3.12
N ASP A 192 11.81 -16.16 -2.29
CA ASP A 192 12.89 -15.17 -2.25
C ASP A 192 13.55 -15.04 -0.86
N LEU A 193 14.46 -15.97 -0.56
CA LEU A 193 15.31 -15.90 0.65
C LEU A 193 16.22 -14.67 0.68
N ALA A 194 16.53 -14.05 -0.46
CA ALA A 194 17.40 -12.88 -0.50
C ALA A 194 16.65 -11.64 0.01
N GLN A 195 15.39 -11.46 -0.40
CA GLN A 195 14.51 -10.43 0.14
C GLN A 195 14.31 -10.61 1.65
N LEU A 196 13.96 -11.82 2.11
CA LEU A 196 13.75 -12.04 3.54
C LEU A 196 15.04 -11.85 4.35
N ALA A 197 16.21 -12.17 3.77
CA ALA A 197 17.49 -11.90 4.41
C ALA A 197 17.74 -10.40 4.54
N HIS A 198 17.33 -9.59 3.57
CA HIS A 198 17.37 -8.14 3.68
C HIS A 198 16.49 -7.62 4.82
N GLU A 199 15.32 -8.23 5.05
CA GLU A 199 14.39 -7.83 6.11
C GLU A 199 14.82 -8.28 7.52
N LEU A 200 15.28 -9.53 7.67
CA LEU A 200 15.53 -10.15 8.98
C LEU A 200 16.98 -10.04 9.45
N LEU A 201 17.95 -9.84 8.56
CA LEU A 201 19.37 -9.72 8.93
C LEU A 201 19.80 -8.29 9.25
N CYS A 202 18.84 -7.40 9.52
CA CYS A 202 19.07 -6.05 10.02
C CYS A 202 19.37 -6.06 11.52
N GLU A 203 20.40 -5.30 11.93
CA GLU A 203 20.75 -5.14 13.34
C GLU A 203 19.69 -4.38 14.15
N HIS A 204 19.10 -3.35 13.55
CA HIS A 204 18.15 -2.45 14.22
C HIS A 204 16.69 -2.81 13.93
N TRP A 205 16.39 -4.12 13.81
CA TRP A 205 15.02 -4.62 13.67
C TRP A 205 14.27 -4.47 15.00
N GLU A 206 13.22 -3.66 15.02
CA GLU A 206 12.46 -3.34 16.23
C GLU A 206 10.97 -3.06 15.93
N PRO A 207 10.04 -3.90 16.45
CA PRO A 207 8.64 -3.54 16.55
C PRO A 207 8.47 -2.44 17.61
N LEU A 208 7.71 -1.40 17.29
CA LEU A 208 7.55 -0.22 18.12
C LEU A 208 6.10 -0.10 18.63
N PRO A 209 5.86 0.14 19.92
CA PRO A 209 4.52 0.41 20.42
C PRO A 209 3.94 1.70 19.81
N VAL A 210 2.67 1.66 19.37
CA VAL A 210 2.00 2.80 18.74
C VAL A 210 2.06 4.08 19.59
N ALA A 211 1.83 3.99 20.90
CA ALA A 211 1.86 5.16 21.79
C ALA A 211 3.23 5.85 21.81
N GLN A 212 4.33 5.09 21.71
CA GLN A 212 5.68 5.66 21.62
C GLN A 212 5.83 6.43 20.30
N VAL A 213 5.44 5.82 19.18
CA VAL A 213 5.56 6.45 17.86
C VAL A 213 4.70 7.71 17.77
N MET A 214 3.47 7.66 18.28
CA MET A 214 2.59 8.83 18.38
C MET A 214 3.23 9.94 19.20
N GLY A 215 3.81 9.63 20.36
CA GLY A 215 4.53 10.60 21.19
C GLY A 215 5.74 11.22 20.48
N GLU A 216 6.52 10.40 19.76
CA GLU A 216 7.67 10.88 18.97
C GLU A 216 7.26 11.83 17.83
N PHE A 217 6.10 11.61 17.20
CA PHE A 217 5.56 12.47 16.15
C PHE A 217 4.87 13.72 16.71
N ALA A 218 4.17 13.60 17.83
CA ALA A 218 3.62 14.74 18.56
C ALA A 218 4.72 15.73 18.98
N ALA A 219 5.88 15.23 19.42
CA ALA A 219 7.04 16.04 19.79
C ALA A 219 7.60 16.91 18.65
N ILE A 220 7.33 16.57 17.38
CA ILE A 220 7.71 17.37 16.21
C ILE A 220 6.51 18.14 15.60
N GLY A 221 5.41 18.25 16.34
CA GLY A 221 4.21 19.01 16.00
C GLY A 221 3.31 18.35 14.96
N LEU A 222 3.25 17.02 14.94
CA LEU A 222 2.37 16.25 14.08
C LEU A 222 1.33 15.50 14.91
N ASP A 223 0.07 15.58 14.50
CA ASP A 223 -1.03 14.87 15.16
C ASP A 223 -1.34 13.55 14.44
N TYR A 224 -1.71 12.52 15.19
CA TYR A 224 -2.21 11.28 14.61
C TYR A 224 -3.54 11.53 13.88
N ALA A 225 -3.56 11.20 12.58
CA ALA A 225 -4.70 11.40 11.71
C ALA A 225 -5.61 10.18 11.60
N GLY A 226 -5.03 8.98 11.69
CA GLY A 226 -5.71 7.69 11.52
C GLY A 226 -4.79 6.67 10.83
N SER A 227 -5.29 5.45 10.62
CA SER A 227 -4.60 4.44 9.83
C SER A 227 -4.83 4.69 8.34
N ALA A 228 -3.78 4.51 7.53
CA ALA A 228 -3.86 4.46 6.08
C ALA A 228 -4.52 3.16 5.58
N VAL A 229 -4.75 2.17 6.45
CA VAL A 229 -5.57 0.99 6.17
C VAL A 229 -7.03 1.34 6.53
N PRO A 230 -7.93 1.55 5.55
CA PRO A 230 -9.23 2.15 5.84
C PRO A 230 -10.07 1.39 6.86
N LEU A 231 -10.06 0.04 6.80
CA LEU A 231 -10.76 -0.83 7.74
C LEU A 231 -10.35 -0.58 9.20
N GLU A 232 -9.08 -0.27 9.45
CA GLU A 232 -8.55 -0.08 10.81
C GLU A 232 -9.07 1.17 11.52
N ASN A 233 -9.72 2.07 10.78
CA ASN A 233 -10.39 3.25 11.35
C ASN A 233 -11.86 2.99 11.70
N ILE A 234 -12.40 1.82 11.34
CA ILE A 234 -13.78 1.46 11.63
C ILE A 234 -13.73 0.49 12.83
N ASP A 235 -13.82 1.04 14.05
CA ASP A 235 -13.65 0.26 15.29
C ASP A 235 -14.55 -0.99 15.31
N ALA A 236 -15.83 -0.84 14.94
CA ALA A 236 -16.81 -1.93 14.89
C ALA A 236 -16.44 -3.11 13.96
N LEU A 237 -15.49 -2.92 13.04
CA LEU A 237 -15.05 -3.94 12.07
C LEU A 237 -13.59 -4.34 12.25
N SER A 238 -12.84 -3.63 13.11
CA SER A 238 -11.40 -3.81 13.28
C SER A 238 -11.02 -4.34 14.66
N VAL A 239 -11.94 -4.32 15.63
CA VAL A 239 -11.80 -4.97 16.93
C VAL A 239 -13.00 -5.87 17.24
N PRO A 240 -12.85 -6.90 18.10
CA PRO A 240 -13.99 -7.71 18.53
C PRO A 240 -15.07 -6.83 19.18
N GLY A 241 -16.35 -7.09 18.88
CA GLY A 241 -17.45 -6.24 19.33
C GLY A 241 -17.52 -6.05 20.85
N ALA A 242 -17.15 -7.07 21.63
CA ALA A 242 -17.09 -7.00 23.09
C ALA A 242 -16.03 -6.01 23.63
N CYS A 243 -15.06 -5.60 22.79
CA CYS A 243 -14.04 -4.61 23.16
C CYS A 243 -14.51 -3.17 22.93
N LEU A 244 -15.59 -2.92 22.19
CA LEU A 244 -16.01 -1.55 21.86
C LEU A 244 -16.29 -0.67 23.09
N PRO A 245 -17.04 -1.13 24.12
CA PRO A 245 -17.26 -0.32 25.32
C PRO A 245 -15.96 -0.06 26.09
N LEU A 246 -15.00 -0.99 26.04
CA LEU A 246 -13.69 -0.81 26.67
C LEU A 246 -12.87 0.27 25.96
N LEU A 247 -12.95 0.34 24.62
CA LEU A 247 -12.30 1.39 23.83
C LEU A 247 -12.94 2.77 24.08
N GLU A 248 -14.26 2.82 24.21
CA GLU A 248 -15.01 4.06 24.46
C GLU A 248 -14.65 4.70 25.81
N ALA A 249 -14.29 3.89 26.82
CA ALA A 249 -13.88 4.37 28.13
C ALA A 249 -12.50 5.05 28.16
N LEU A 250 -11.64 4.80 27.16
CA LEU A 250 -10.29 5.34 27.09
C LEU A 250 -10.29 6.80 26.61
N GLN A 251 -9.57 7.64 27.36
CA GLN A 251 -9.62 9.11 27.19
C GLN A 251 -8.67 9.64 26.12
N THR A 252 -7.52 8.99 25.92
CA THR A 252 -6.49 9.46 24.98
C THR A 252 -6.44 8.60 23.73
N THR A 253 -6.06 9.22 22.61
CA THR A 253 -5.94 8.51 21.32
C THR A 253 -4.86 7.45 21.39
N GLU A 254 -3.75 7.71 22.08
CA GLU A 254 -2.64 6.77 22.28
C GLU A 254 -3.10 5.51 23.02
N ALA A 255 -3.89 5.69 24.09
CA ALA A 255 -4.44 4.57 24.85
C ALA A 255 -5.43 3.76 24.00
N ARG A 256 -6.31 4.44 23.25
CA ARG A 256 -7.26 3.79 22.34
C ARG A 256 -6.55 2.98 21.26
N GLU A 257 -5.56 3.56 20.59
CA GLU A 257 -4.83 2.86 19.52
C GLU A 257 -3.97 1.71 20.06
N THR A 258 -3.41 1.85 21.27
CA THR A 258 -2.72 0.74 21.96
C THR A 258 -3.69 -0.41 22.27
N ALA A 259 -4.88 -0.09 22.78
CA ALA A 259 -5.92 -1.09 23.06
C ALA A 259 -6.44 -1.76 21.78
N LYS A 260 -6.55 -1.03 20.67
CA LYS A 260 -6.89 -1.60 19.36
C LYS A 260 -5.83 -2.58 18.87
N ASP A 261 -4.55 -2.25 19.03
CA ASP A 261 -3.46 -3.16 18.66
C ASP A 261 -3.44 -4.44 19.50
N LEU A 262 -3.77 -4.35 20.79
CA LEU A 262 -3.99 -5.52 21.65
C LEU A 262 -5.19 -6.35 21.18
N ALA A 263 -6.33 -5.71 20.91
CA ALA A 263 -7.58 -6.38 20.55
C ALA A 263 -7.51 -7.18 19.25
N ARG A 264 -6.65 -6.77 18.31
CA ARG A 264 -6.46 -7.44 17.00
C ARG A 264 -5.09 -8.09 16.81
N ASN A 265 -4.27 -8.10 17.85
CA ASN A 265 -2.87 -8.57 17.81
C ASN A 265 -2.08 -7.97 16.63
N GLN A 266 -2.08 -6.65 16.51
CA GLN A 266 -1.51 -5.94 15.36
C GLN A 266 0.00 -6.17 15.26
N SER A 267 0.49 -6.48 14.06
CA SER A 267 1.92 -6.72 13.79
C SER A 267 2.58 -5.66 12.92
N GLN A 268 1.79 -4.90 12.16
CA GLN A 268 2.29 -3.84 11.27
C GLN A 268 1.30 -2.68 11.25
N ARG A 269 1.76 -1.44 11.28
CA ARG A 269 0.93 -0.25 11.16
C ARG A 269 1.31 0.57 9.94
N ARG A 270 0.33 1.30 9.44
CA ARG A 270 0.48 2.29 8.37
C ARG A 270 -0.27 3.52 8.84
N ASP A 271 0.43 4.40 9.53
CA ASP A 271 -0.21 5.53 10.20
C ASP A 271 -0.07 6.81 9.36
N LEU A 272 -1.09 7.64 9.43
CA LEU A 272 -1.11 8.98 8.86
C LEU A 272 -0.93 9.98 10.01
N TYR A 273 0.02 10.89 9.85
CA TYR A 273 0.25 12.01 10.75
C TYR A 273 0.14 13.31 9.98
N GLN A 274 -0.42 14.36 10.59
CA GLN A 274 -0.66 15.63 9.91
C GLN A 274 -0.10 16.81 10.67
N ARG A 275 0.56 17.74 9.98
CA ARG A 275 0.99 19.02 10.58
C ARG A 275 -0.17 20.00 10.60
N ALA A 276 -0.55 20.48 11.78
CA ALA A 276 -1.67 21.42 11.94
C ALA A 276 -2.95 20.93 11.24
N GLY A 277 -3.24 19.63 11.36
CA GLY A 277 -4.38 19.00 10.70
C GLY A 277 -5.69 19.49 11.29
N GLN A 278 -6.62 19.92 10.44
CA GLN A 278 -7.90 20.48 10.89
C GLN A 278 -9.01 19.45 10.73
N ALA A 279 -9.80 19.25 11.79
CA ALA A 279 -11.08 18.58 11.68
C ALA A 279 -12.04 19.46 10.86
N LEU A 280 -12.68 18.86 9.88
CA LEU A 280 -13.69 19.53 9.06
C LEU A 280 -14.98 19.69 9.86
N ALA A 281 -15.58 20.87 9.80
CA ALA A 281 -16.94 21.07 10.28
C ALA A 281 -17.90 20.08 9.57
N PRO A 282 -18.98 19.62 10.21
CA PRO A 282 -19.86 18.60 9.64
C PRO A 282 -20.38 18.91 8.22
N ALA A 283 -20.67 20.18 7.92
CA ALA A 283 -21.09 20.61 6.59
C ALA A 283 -19.95 20.51 5.56
N ALA A 284 -18.74 20.92 5.92
CA ALA A 284 -17.56 20.82 5.05
C ALA A 284 -17.15 19.36 4.81
N HIS A 285 -17.22 18.51 5.84
CA HIS A 285 -16.98 17.07 5.68
C HIS A 285 -18.00 16.44 4.73
N ARG A 286 -19.30 16.74 4.89
CA ARG A 286 -20.34 16.27 3.97
C ARG A 286 -20.07 16.72 2.54
N GLN A 287 -19.72 17.98 2.35
CA GLN A 287 -19.42 18.53 1.03
C GLN A 287 -18.23 17.81 0.38
N ALA A 288 -17.14 17.61 1.13
CA ALA A 288 -15.96 16.89 0.64
C ALA A 288 -16.26 15.42 0.27
N LEU A 289 -17.18 14.75 0.98
CA LEU A 289 -17.64 13.42 0.58
C LEU A 289 -18.43 13.48 -0.73
N LEU A 290 -19.35 14.44 -0.87
CA LEU A 290 -20.23 14.59 -2.04
C LEU A 290 -19.45 14.86 -3.35
N GLU A 291 -18.30 15.53 -3.25
CA GLU A 291 -17.40 15.83 -4.38
C GLU A 291 -16.61 14.60 -4.85
N GLY A 292 -16.55 13.53 -4.05
CA GLY A 292 -15.81 12.32 -4.39
C GLY A 292 -16.51 11.49 -5.48
N CYS A 293 -15.71 10.96 -6.41
CA CYS A 293 -16.14 9.98 -7.40
C CYS A 293 -15.39 8.67 -7.20
N TRP A 294 -16.07 7.53 -7.40
CA TRP A 294 -15.56 6.19 -7.13
C TRP A 294 -15.74 5.29 -8.34
N ALA A 295 -14.77 4.43 -8.61
CA ALA A 295 -14.85 3.42 -9.66
C ALA A 295 -14.57 2.02 -9.12
N ALA A 296 -15.15 1.00 -9.76
CA ALA A 296 -14.80 -0.39 -9.52
C ALA A 296 -13.35 -0.67 -9.94
N LEU A 297 -12.68 -1.55 -9.20
CA LEU A 297 -11.38 -2.09 -9.58
C LEU A 297 -11.53 -3.39 -10.38
N PRO A 298 -10.52 -3.78 -11.18
CA PRO A 298 -10.57 -5.03 -11.93
C PRO A 298 -10.82 -6.24 -11.03
N GLY A 299 -11.79 -7.08 -11.40
CA GLY A 299 -12.16 -8.27 -10.63
C GLY A 299 -13.11 -8.02 -9.46
N ALA A 300 -13.62 -6.79 -9.28
CA ALA A 300 -14.64 -6.51 -8.29
C ALA A 300 -15.93 -7.31 -8.55
N PRO A 301 -16.60 -7.84 -7.50
CA PRO A 301 -17.92 -8.43 -7.61
C PRO A 301 -18.94 -7.41 -8.14
N THR A 302 -19.98 -7.87 -8.85
CA THR A 302 -20.99 -6.98 -9.44
C THR A 302 -22.28 -6.87 -8.63
N ARG A 303 -22.52 -7.78 -7.68
CA ARG A 303 -23.70 -7.83 -6.80
C ARG A 303 -23.48 -8.79 -5.62
N GLY A 304 -24.39 -8.76 -4.65
CA GLY A 304 -24.40 -9.66 -3.50
C GLY A 304 -23.81 -9.05 -2.23
N GLY A 305 -23.76 -9.87 -1.17
CA GLY A 305 -23.01 -9.56 0.05
C GLY A 305 -21.52 -9.80 -0.14
N LEU A 306 -20.71 -9.36 0.84
CA LEU A 306 -19.26 -9.50 0.81
C LEU A 306 -18.75 -10.10 2.11
N ARG A 307 -17.73 -10.95 2.03
CA ARG A 307 -17.01 -11.43 3.20
C ARG A 307 -15.65 -10.75 3.27
N PHE A 308 -15.35 -10.18 4.44
CA PHE A 308 -14.10 -9.48 4.71
C PHE A 308 -13.28 -10.29 5.70
N ASP A 309 -12.17 -10.88 5.26
CA ASP A 309 -11.29 -11.64 6.16
C ASP A 309 -10.39 -10.68 6.95
N THR A 310 -10.79 -10.40 8.20
CA THR A 310 -10.08 -9.45 9.07
C THR A 310 -9.22 -10.18 10.11
N ARG A 311 -8.39 -9.43 10.84
CA ARG A 311 -7.58 -9.97 11.95
C ARG A 311 -8.39 -10.53 13.12
N ILE A 312 -9.65 -10.10 13.26
CA ILE A 312 -10.55 -10.55 14.33
C ILE A 312 -11.49 -11.68 13.86
N GLY A 313 -11.23 -12.24 12.67
CA GLY A 313 -12.09 -13.21 12.00
C GLY A 313 -12.84 -12.63 10.79
N PRO A 314 -13.59 -13.46 10.06
CA PRO A 314 -14.38 -13.00 8.93
C PRO A 314 -15.53 -12.11 9.40
N VAL A 315 -15.74 -11.00 8.68
CA VAL A 315 -16.84 -10.06 8.87
C VAL A 315 -17.72 -10.09 7.63
N GLU A 316 -19.01 -10.33 7.80
CA GLU A 316 -19.98 -10.38 6.71
C GLU A 316 -20.57 -8.99 6.45
N GLY A 317 -20.60 -8.60 5.19
CA GLY A 317 -21.20 -7.39 4.65
C GLY A 317 -22.55 -7.69 4.03
N GLU A 318 -23.59 -7.08 4.60
CA GLU A 318 -24.99 -7.30 4.20
C GLU A 318 -25.23 -7.00 2.71
N ALA A 319 -25.90 -7.94 2.03
CA ALA A 319 -26.22 -7.80 0.61
C ALA A 319 -27.14 -6.60 0.33
N SER A 320 -27.95 -6.18 1.31
CA SER A 320 -28.83 -5.01 1.21
C SER A 320 -28.05 -3.70 1.05
N LEU A 321 -26.80 -3.63 1.53
CA LEU A 321 -25.92 -2.47 1.38
C LEU A 321 -24.97 -2.64 0.19
N PHE A 322 -24.27 -3.77 0.11
CA PHE A 322 -23.20 -3.96 -0.87
C PHE A 322 -23.72 -4.27 -2.28
N SER A 323 -24.80 -5.04 -2.42
CA SER A 323 -25.32 -5.38 -3.75
C SER A 323 -25.68 -4.15 -4.59
N PRO A 324 -26.48 -3.17 -4.10
CA PRO A 324 -26.78 -1.97 -4.90
C PRO A 324 -25.55 -1.09 -5.14
N LEU A 325 -24.57 -1.09 -4.23
CA LEU A 325 -23.32 -0.34 -4.40
C LEU A 325 -22.43 -0.94 -5.49
N LEU A 326 -22.27 -2.27 -5.50
CA LEU A 326 -21.49 -3.00 -6.51
C LEU A 326 -22.15 -2.91 -7.89
N GLN A 327 -23.47 -3.00 -7.97
CA GLN A 327 -24.22 -2.82 -9.22
C GLN A 327 -23.99 -1.41 -9.79
N ALA A 328 -24.08 -0.38 -8.94
CA ALA A 328 -23.82 1.00 -9.35
C ALA A 328 -22.39 1.19 -9.90
N LEU A 329 -21.38 0.63 -9.22
CA LEU A 329 -19.99 0.75 -9.65
C LEU A 329 -19.67 -0.10 -10.89
N ALA A 330 -20.42 -1.17 -11.14
CA ALA A 330 -20.31 -1.99 -12.35
C ALA A 330 -20.89 -1.28 -13.59
N GLU A 331 -21.83 -0.35 -13.42
CA GLU A 331 -22.35 0.50 -14.50
C GLU A 331 -21.32 1.56 -14.95
N GLY A 332 -20.36 1.90 -14.09
CA GLY A 332 -19.31 2.89 -14.35
C GLY A 332 -18.94 3.69 -13.09
N PRO A 333 -18.08 4.72 -13.21
CA PRO A 333 -17.79 5.61 -12.10
C PRO A 333 -19.05 6.24 -11.51
N GLN A 334 -19.12 6.33 -10.18
CA GLN A 334 -20.25 6.90 -9.46
C GLN A 334 -19.79 8.01 -8.52
N GLY A 335 -20.45 9.16 -8.59
CA GLY A 335 -20.30 10.20 -7.57
C GLY A 335 -20.91 9.76 -6.24
N PHE A 336 -20.33 10.16 -5.11
CA PHE A 336 -20.92 9.91 -3.80
C PHE A 336 -22.34 10.49 -3.70
N ALA A 337 -22.55 11.68 -4.27
CA ALA A 337 -23.87 12.33 -4.34
C ALA A 337 -24.89 11.55 -5.19
N GLU A 338 -24.46 10.76 -6.17
CA GLU A 338 -25.32 9.93 -7.01
C GLU A 338 -25.68 8.63 -6.27
N LEU A 339 -24.68 7.99 -5.66
CA LEU A 339 -24.90 6.83 -4.79
C LEU A 339 -25.87 7.16 -3.65
N ALA A 340 -25.70 8.32 -3.01
CA ALA A 340 -26.57 8.80 -1.95
C ALA A 340 -28.04 9.01 -2.39
N ARG A 341 -28.28 9.28 -3.68
CA ARG A 341 -29.62 9.46 -4.25
C ARG A 341 -30.26 8.17 -4.73
N ARG A 342 -29.53 7.05 -4.79
CA ARG A 342 -30.10 5.77 -5.23
C ARG A 342 -31.12 5.27 -4.19
N PRO A 343 -32.36 4.93 -4.60
CA PRO A 343 -33.42 4.51 -3.66
C PRO A 343 -33.01 3.33 -2.77
N ALA A 344 -32.24 2.38 -3.29
CA ALA A 344 -31.77 1.21 -2.54
C ALA A 344 -30.73 1.55 -1.45
N LEU A 345 -30.01 2.69 -1.57
CA LEU A 345 -28.97 3.12 -0.63
C LEU A 345 -29.46 4.22 0.33
N ALA A 346 -30.55 4.91 0.00
CA ALA A 346 -31.09 6.02 0.79
C ALA A 346 -31.32 5.66 2.28
N PRO A 347 -31.86 4.48 2.65
CA PRO A 347 -32.05 4.09 4.06
C PRO A 347 -30.75 3.92 4.85
N GLN A 348 -29.61 3.75 4.16
CA GLN A 348 -28.32 3.40 4.75
C GLN A 348 -27.25 4.47 4.50
N LEU A 349 -27.66 5.72 4.22
CA LEU A 349 -26.76 6.81 3.87
C LEU A 349 -25.62 7.03 4.87
N GLY A 350 -25.89 6.88 6.17
CA GLY A 350 -24.87 7.00 7.23
C GLY A 350 -23.78 5.93 7.20
N GLN A 351 -23.98 4.83 6.46
CA GLN A 351 -23.02 3.75 6.27
C GLN A 351 -22.24 3.86 4.95
N LEU A 352 -22.70 4.70 4.00
CA LEU A 352 -22.15 4.75 2.65
C LEU A 352 -20.64 5.04 2.62
N ASN A 353 -20.18 6.02 3.41
CA ASN A 353 -18.74 6.32 3.53
C ASN A 353 -17.95 5.10 4.02
N ARG A 354 -18.42 4.43 5.09
CA ARG A 354 -17.77 3.23 5.64
C ARG A 354 -17.75 2.08 4.62
N ALA A 355 -18.85 1.85 3.91
CA ALA A 355 -18.93 0.82 2.87
C ALA A 355 -17.93 1.05 1.74
N LEU A 356 -17.79 2.29 1.26
CA LEU A 356 -16.80 2.65 0.24
C LEU A 356 -15.36 2.46 0.74
N GLN A 357 -15.07 2.80 2.01
CA GLN A 357 -13.76 2.52 2.61
C GLN A 357 -13.49 1.00 2.73
N MET A 358 -14.50 0.19 3.00
CA MET A 358 -14.38 -1.27 3.01
C MET A 358 -14.11 -1.84 1.61
N LEU A 359 -14.81 -1.33 0.58
CA LEU A 359 -14.53 -1.69 -0.81
C LEU A 359 -13.12 -1.28 -1.24
N ALA A 360 -12.65 -0.12 -0.78
CA ALA A 360 -11.27 0.33 -1.02
C ALA A 360 -10.25 -0.60 -0.39
N TRP A 361 -10.46 -0.96 0.88
CA TRP A 361 -9.61 -1.88 1.60
C TRP A 361 -9.59 -3.29 0.98
N ALA A 362 -10.74 -3.79 0.53
CA ALA A 362 -10.87 -5.10 -0.11
C ALA A 362 -10.38 -5.12 -1.57
N GLY A 363 -9.97 -3.98 -2.13
CA GLY A 363 -9.51 -3.90 -3.52
C GLY A 363 -10.64 -4.04 -4.56
N HIS A 364 -11.86 -3.65 -4.20
CA HIS A 364 -13.03 -3.70 -5.09
C HIS A 364 -13.41 -2.33 -5.68
N ALA A 365 -13.04 -1.23 -5.01
CA ALA A 365 -13.31 0.11 -5.51
C ALA A 365 -12.16 1.06 -5.17
N HIS A 366 -12.05 2.17 -5.88
CA HIS A 366 -11.07 3.22 -5.59
C HIS A 366 -11.65 4.60 -5.94
N PRO A 367 -11.33 5.66 -5.18
CA PRO A 367 -11.67 7.03 -5.56
C PRO A 367 -10.93 7.42 -6.85
N LEU A 368 -11.60 8.15 -7.73
CA LEU A 368 -10.99 8.73 -8.93
C LEU A 368 -10.30 10.04 -8.59
N THR A 369 -9.23 10.35 -9.33
CA THR A 369 -8.65 11.70 -9.29
C THR A 369 -9.55 12.70 -9.99
N PRO A 370 -9.77 13.89 -9.41
CA PRO A 370 -10.54 14.94 -10.07
C PRO A 370 -9.77 15.52 -11.27
N GLY A 371 -10.50 15.87 -12.34
CA GLY A 371 -9.95 16.60 -13.49
C GLY A 371 -9.50 15.72 -14.66
N PRO A 372 -8.87 16.33 -15.69
CA PRO A 372 -8.41 15.61 -16.88
C PRO A 372 -7.28 14.63 -16.54
N VAL A 373 -7.37 13.44 -17.12
CA VAL A 373 -6.41 12.35 -16.88
C VAL A 373 -5.45 12.27 -18.06
N ALA A 374 -4.15 12.55 -17.82
CA ALA A 374 -3.11 12.30 -18.81
C ALA A 374 -2.68 10.84 -18.74
N VAL A 375 -2.84 10.09 -19.83
CA VAL A 375 -2.61 8.64 -19.84
C VAL A 375 -1.25 8.26 -20.43
N GLU A 376 -0.64 9.15 -21.22
CA GLU A 376 0.50 8.83 -22.07
C GLU A 376 1.74 8.46 -21.25
N ALA A 377 2.02 9.20 -20.16
CA ALA A 377 3.15 8.91 -19.27
C ALA A 377 2.96 7.56 -18.56
N GLY A 378 1.74 7.32 -18.04
CA GLY A 378 1.37 6.04 -17.43
C GLY A 378 1.51 4.86 -18.38
N GLN A 379 1.01 4.99 -19.61
CA GLN A 379 1.07 3.93 -20.62
C GLN A 379 2.51 3.66 -21.11
N ARG A 380 3.35 4.70 -21.22
CA ARG A 380 4.79 4.51 -21.51
C ARG A 380 5.47 3.73 -20.40
N LEU A 381 5.25 4.09 -19.13
CA LEU A 381 5.81 3.36 -18.00
C LEU A 381 5.26 1.93 -17.94
N ASN A 382 3.95 1.72 -18.15
CA ASN A 382 3.33 0.39 -18.19
C ASN A 382 3.99 -0.53 -19.22
N ARG A 383 4.36 0.00 -20.39
CA ARG A 383 5.06 -0.78 -21.41
C ARG A 383 6.42 -1.26 -20.91
N LEU A 384 7.19 -0.37 -20.28
CA LEU A 384 8.52 -0.69 -19.73
C LEU A 384 8.43 -1.70 -18.57
N LEU A 385 7.45 -1.54 -17.69
CA LEU A 385 7.21 -2.46 -16.58
C LEU A 385 6.78 -3.84 -17.08
N ALA A 386 5.94 -3.90 -18.10
CA ALA A 386 5.53 -5.16 -18.69
C ALA A 386 6.69 -5.87 -19.41
N GLU A 387 7.53 -5.13 -20.15
CA GLU A 387 8.77 -5.67 -20.74
C GLU A 387 9.73 -6.19 -19.68
N GLY A 388 9.97 -5.40 -18.63
CA GLY A 388 10.81 -5.79 -17.50
C GLY A 388 10.28 -7.03 -16.79
N ALA A 389 8.97 -7.12 -16.55
CA ALA A 389 8.35 -8.28 -15.91
C ALA A 389 8.56 -9.56 -16.73
N LEU A 390 8.41 -9.48 -18.05
CA LEU A 390 8.66 -10.61 -18.96
C LEU A 390 10.13 -11.03 -18.95
N ALA A 391 11.05 -10.06 -18.84
CA ALA A 391 12.48 -10.29 -18.67
C ALA A 391 12.91 -10.69 -17.24
N GLY A 392 11.96 -10.89 -16.32
CA GLY A 392 12.20 -11.40 -14.96
C GLY A 392 12.34 -10.33 -13.86
N ALA A 393 12.09 -9.04 -14.14
CA ALA A 393 12.25 -7.94 -13.18
C ALA A 393 11.17 -7.88 -12.06
N GLY A 394 10.39 -8.94 -11.85
CA GLY A 394 9.48 -9.07 -10.69
C GLY A 394 8.32 -8.06 -10.61
N TYR A 395 8.12 -7.18 -11.60
CA TYR A 395 7.05 -6.18 -11.56
C TYR A 395 5.65 -6.82 -11.60
N ARG A 396 4.76 -6.32 -10.73
CA ARG A 396 3.37 -6.80 -10.54
C ARG A 396 2.33 -5.69 -10.46
N HIS A 397 2.67 -4.48 -10.90
CA HIS A 397 1.78 -3.33 -10.84
C HIS A 397 1.85 -2.53 -12.15
N LEU A 398 0.71 -2.00 -12.58
CA LEU A 398 0.60 -1.07 -13.70
C LEU A 398 -0.05 0.23 -13.22
N VAL A 399 0.40 1.35 -13.78
CA VAL A 399 -0.18 2.68 -13.62
C VAL A 399 -1.62 2.67 -14.11
N ALA A 400 -2.52 3.22 -13.29
CA ALA A 400 -3.91 3.49 -13.60
C ALA A 400 -4.17 5.00 -13.44
N PRO A 401 -3.88 5.82 -14.49
CA PRO A 401 -3.92 7.27 -14.40
C PRO A 401 -5.23 7.85 -13.82
N SER A 402 -6.40 7.27 -14.15
CA SER A 402 -7.68 7.76 -13.62
C SER A 402 -7.83 7.63 -12.09
N LEU A 403 -7.02 6.76 -11.47
CA LEU A 403 -6.98 6.59 -10.02
C LEU A 403 -5.94 7.48 -9.33
N GLY A 404 -5.04 8.12 -10.09
CA GLY A 404 -3.82 8.71 -9.54
C GLY A 404 -2.92 7.68 -8.85
N ALA A 405 -3.04 6.40 -9.20
CA ALA A 405 -2.43 5.28 -8.50
C ALA A 405 -2.07 4.13 -9.47
N SER A 406 -1.69 2.97 -8.92
CA SER A 406 -1.44 1.74 -9.66
C SER A 406 -2.43 0.64 -9.27
N ILE A 407 -2.62 -0.33 -10.17
CA ILE A 407 -3.36 -1.57 -9.91
C ILE A 407 -2.44 -2.78 -9.90
N PRO A 408 -2.69 -3.80 -9.05
CA PRO A 408 -1.96 -5.05 -9.08
C PRO A 408 -2.33 -5.86 -10.32
N VAL A 409 -1.36 -6.58 -10.88
CA VAL A 409 -1.55 -7.45 -12.05
C VAL A 409 -0.72 -8.73 -11.96
N THR A 410 -1.21 -9.78 -12.61
CA THR A 410 -0.50 -11.07 -12.70
C THR A 410 0.59 -11.08 -13.79
N ALA A 411 1.43 -12.11 -13.82
CA ALA A 411 2.39 -12.34 -14.92
C ALA A 411 1.70 -12.39 -16.28
N GLN A 412 0.60 -13.13 -16.37
CA GLN A 412 -0.16 -13.27 -17.61
C GLN A 412 -0.74 -11.92 -18.03
N GLN A 413 -1.29 -11.15 -17.09
CA GLN A 413 -1.80 -9.82 -17.34
C GLN A 413 -0.72 -8.84 -17.78
N MET A 414 0.53 -8.95 -17.29
CA MET A 414 1.65 -8.15 -17.80
C MET A 414 1.91 -8.43 -19.29
N ALA A 415 1.88 -9.69 -19.72
CA ALA A 415 2.04 -10.04 -21.13
C ALA A 415 0.94 -9.44 -22.00
N LEU A 416 -0.32 -9.55 -21.56
CA LEU A 416 -1.47 -8.98 -22.28
C LEU A 416 -1.41 -7.45 -22.33
N ALA A 417 -1.04 -6.80 -21.23
CA ALA A 417 -0.81 -5.36 -21.18
C ALA A 417 0.25 -4.95 -22.21
N ARG A 418 1.37 -5.70 -22.28
CA ARG A 418 2.44 -5.41 -23.24
C ARG A 418 1.94 -5.44 -24.68
N VAL A 419 1.12 -6.43 -25.04
CA VAL A 419 0.52 -6.51 -26.39
C VAL A 419 -0.42 -5.33 -26.64
N LEU A 420 -1.33 -5.05 -25.71
CA LEU A 420 -2.35 -4.01 -25.88
C LEU A 420 -1.79 -2.59 -25.93
N LEU A 421 -0.65 -2.34 -25.27
CA LEU A 421 0.07 -1.07 -25.32
C LEU A 421 0.78 -0.82 -26.66
N GLU A 422 0.94 -1.85 -27.49
CA GLU A 422 1.52 -1.73 -28.85
C GLU A 422 0.44 -1.88 -29.93
N LEU A 423 -0.52 -2.78 -29.70
CA LEU A 423 -1.57 -3.17 -30.64
C LEU A 423 -2.95 -3.08 -29.95
N PRO A 424 -3.49 -1.87 -29.72
CA PRO A 424 -4.68 -1.65 -28.89
C PRO A 424 -5.97 -2.24 -29.49
N GLY A 425 -5.98 -2.56 -30.79
CA GLY A 425 -7.10 -3.17 -31.49
C GLY A 425 -7.23 -4.68 -31.33
N LEU A 426 -6.21 -5.38 -30.81
CA LEU A 426 -6.22 -6.85 -30.73
C LEU A 426 -7.26 -7.39 -29.74
N ARG A 427 -8.00 -8.42 -30.15
CA ARG A 427 -9.05 -9.11 -29.35
C ARG A 427 -9.04 -10.61 -29.61
N GLY A 428 -9.72 -11.37 -28.76
CA GLY A 428 -9.97 -12.80 -28.91
C GLY A 428 -8.70 -13.65 -29.07
N GLY A 429 -8.78 -14.67 -29.92
CA GLY A 429 -7.69 -15.63 -30.14
C GLY A 429 -6.38 -15.00 -30.60
N LEU A 430 -6.42 -13.88 -31.33
CA LEU A 430 -5.21 -13.19 -31.78
C LEU A 430 -4.48 -12.48 -30.64
N LEU A 431 -5.22 -11.82 -29.73
CA LEU A 431 -4.64 -11.22 -28.52
C LEU A 431 -3.96 -12.31 -27.68
N ARG A 432 -4.65 -13.44 -27.51
CA ARG A 432 -4.12 -14.62 -26.82
C ARG A 432 -2.81 -15.08 -27.43
N GLU A 433 -2.83 -15.45 -28.70
CA GLU A 433 -1.70 -16.08 -29.39
C GLU A 433 -0.47 -15.17 -29.39
N THR A 434 -0.69 -13.86 -29.56
CA THR A 434 0.38 -12.86 -29.47
C THR A 434 0.95 -12.78 -28.05
N GLY A 435 0.09 -12.71 -27.02
CA GLY A 435 0.54 -12.68 -25.62
C GLY A 435 1.28 -13.96 -25.21
N LEU A 436 0.83 -15.11 -25.68
CA LEU A 436 1.47 -16.40 -25.43
C LEU A 436 2.78 -16.57 -26.18
N ALA A 437 2.85 -16.10 -27.43
CA ALA A 437 4.08 -16.09 -28.17
C ALA A 437 5.15 -15.25 -27.45
N LEU A 438 4.78 -14.10 -26.87
CA LEU A 438 5.68 -13.29 -26.03
C LEU A 438 6.14 -14.05 -24.78
N LEU A 439 5.21 -14.65 -24.02
CA LEU A 439 5.57 -15.41 -22.82
C LEU A 439 6.53 -16.57 -23.14
N ARG A 440 6.24 -17.34 -24.20
CA ARG A 440 7.09 -18.46 -24.63
C ARG A 440 8.46 -17.99 -25.10
N ARG A 441 8.53 -16.88 -25.83
CA ARG A 441 9.78 -16.27 -26.30
C ARG A 441 10.70 -15.93 -25.13
N GLU A 442 10.13 -15.43 -24.04
CA GLU A 442 10.87 -15.07 -22.82
C GLU A 442 11.03 -16.25 -21.85
N GLY A 443 10.79 -17.49 -22.31
CA GLY A 443 11.05 -18.72 -21.55
C GLY A 443 10.01 -19.06 -20.48
N TRP A 444 8.86 -18.38 -20.43
CA TRP A 444 7.80 -18.70 -19.48
C TRP A 444 7.02 -19.94 -19.93
N GLN A 445 6.90 -20.93 -19.05
CA GLN A 445 5.98 -22.05 -19.23
C GLN A 445 4.61 -21.69 -18.70
N VAL A 446 3.66 -21.44 -19.59
CA VAL A 446 2.29 -21.06 -19.21
C VAL A 446 1.31 -22.02 -19.86
N GLN A 447 0.54 -22.74 -19.04
CA GLN A 447 -0.70 -23.37 -19.47
C GLN A 447 -1.81 -22.33 -19.41
N VAL A 448 -2.66 -22.32 -20.43
CA VAL A 448 -3.68 -21.29 -20.59
C VAL A 448 -5.03 -21.94 -20.52
N ASP A 449 -5.87 -21.36 -19.66
CA ASP A 449 -7.28 -21.66 -19.58
C ASP A 449 -8.03 -20.63 -20.43
N ASP A 450 -8.75 -21.08 -21.47
CA ASP A 450 -9.56 -20.21 -22.33
C ASP A 450 -10.61 -19.43 -21.52
N ALA A 451 -11.04 -19.94 -20.36
CA ALA A 451 -11.94 -19.22 -19.47
C ALA A 451 -11.28 -17.97 -18.87
N GLN A 452 -10.00 -18.03 -18.50
CA GLN A 452 -9.28 -16.89 -17.91
C GLN A 452 -9.10 -15.74 -18.90
N LEU A 453 -8.84 -16.04 -20.17
CA LEU A 453 -8.73 -15.01 -21.19
C LEU A 453 -10.09 -14.38 -21.48
N ASN A 454 -11.13 -15.20 -21.63
CA ASN A 454 -12.49 -14.68 -21.82
C ASN A 454 -12.89 -13.78 -20.64
N GLN A 455 -12.55 -14.18 -19.41
CA GLN A 455 -12.74 -13.36 -18.22
C GLN A 455 -11.95 -12.05 -18.30
N PHE A 456 -10.68 -12.09 -18.73
CA PHE A 456 -9.88 -10.88 -18.90
C PHE A 456 -10.52 -9.91 -19.90
N GLU A 457 -10.90 -10.37 -21.10
CA GLU A 457 -11.46 -9.50 -22.14
C GLU A 457 -12.82 -8.90 -21.77
N HIS A 458 -13.67 -9.65 -21.05
CA HIS A 458 -15.02 -9.20 -20.72
C HIS A 458 -15.11 -8.45 -19.39
N ALA A 459 -14.25 -8.77 -18.40
CA ALA A 459 -14.35 -8.20 -17.06
C ALA A 459 -13.18 -7.29 -16.66
N VAL A 460 -11.98 -7.49 -17.21
CA VAL A 460 -10.76 -6.75 -16.81
C VAL A 460 -10.42 -5.66 -17.81
N LEU A 461 -10.38 -5.98 -19.10
CA LEU A 461 -9.99 -5.06 -20.17
C LEU A 461 -10.86 -3.79 -20.26
N PRO A 462 -12.21 -3.85 -20.12
CA PRO A 462 -13.03 -2.64 -20.13
C PRO A 462 -12.66 -1.70 -18.98
N VAL A 463 -12.43 -2.25 -17.78
CA VAL A 463 -12.00 -1.48 -16.61
C VAL A 463 -10.60 -0.90 -16.83
N TRP A 464 -9.66 -1.66 -17.39
CA TRP A 464 -8.32 -1.16 -17.71
C TRP A 464 -8.33 0.04 -18.67
N ARG A 465 -9.20 0.02 -19.69
CA ARG A 465 -9.39 1.15 -20.60
C ARG A 465 -9.97 2.36 -19.89
N GLN A 466 -11.01 2.16 -19.10
CA GLN A 466 -11.63 3.22 -18.29
C GLN A 466 -10.61 3.87 -17.33
N LEU A 467 -9.68 3.07 -16.81
CA LEU A 467 -8.63 3.53 -15.89
C LEU A 467 -7.37 4.08 -16.59
N GLY A 468 -7.31 4.02 -17.93
CA GLY A 468 -6.17 4.49 -18.72
C GLY A 468 -4.92 3.60 -18.67
N VAL A 469 -5.05 2.36 -18.18
CA VAL A 469 -3.93 1.40 -18.05
C VAL A 469 -3.39 1.01 -19.43
N VAL A 470 -4.30 0.82 -20.38
CA VAL A 470 -4.06 0.56 -21.80
C VAL A 470 -4.98 1.45 -22.65
N PRO A 471 -4.70 1.63 -23.97
CA PRO A 471 -5.54 2.45 -24.84
C PRO A 471 -6.94 1.88 -25.13
#